data_AF-A0A7L5FP49-F1
#
_entry.id   AF-A0A7L5FP49-F1
#
_cell.length_a   1.000
_cell.length_b   1.000
_cell.length_c   1.000
_cell.angle_alpha   90.00
_cell.angle_beta   90.00
_cell.angle_gamma   90.00
#
_symmetry.space_group_name_H-M   'P 1'
#
loop_
_entity.id
_entity.type
_entity.pdbx_description
1 polymer ?
#
loop_
_entity_poly.entity_id
_entity_poly.type
_entity_poly.pdbx_seq_one_letter_code
_entity_poly.pdbx_strand_id
1 'polypeptide(L)'
;MKSILLSLLFSTTLFAQIGIGTSNPSSSAILEVTTSTRDKGILIPRVAIEDLNTQAPITGNMEESLLVYNTDMASGKGFYYWNGMIWQPLTSNNTSNGVDPSSFWKTTGNSSTTAGTNTGEDFLGTLDDQDLVIATNTQERMRVKTNGNIGIGENNATQLLHISTAVNGQGIKIQRGSDNFEITQSNTNLNSNASNNNGTFSYSFSGANKLIMDNNQFYPAVNSTDNTNSTGYDLGIFSRHFRRVYTQGVHTNDNDPDGGLRINIGSGGGTTADYMFSDFAHFPFLNGVKDLGRNGNSWNNFYFQNAFRTSDRRKKQNIEPLQPGLEVINSLNTYQYHYINDKENQLQYGFMAQELQGQIPSIVDEGKDDQKSLAVDYGQVIPILVKAVQEQQVQIELLKEEIKALKK
;
A
#
# COMPACT_ATOMS: atom_id res chain seq x y z
N MET A 1 25.99 -61.36 -112.05
CA MET A 1 25.22 -61.40 -110.78
C MET A 1 26.01 -62.17 -109.74
N LYS A 2 26.45 -61.49 -108.68
CA LYS A 2 26.66 -62.01 -107.31
C LYS A 2 27.05 -60.83 -106.43
N SER A 3 26.02 -60.25 -105.80
CA SER A 3 26.13 -59.15 -104.85
C SER A 3 26.73 -59.67 -103.53
N ILE A 4 27.82 -59.08 -103.08
CA ILE A 4 28.32 -59.27 -101.71
C ILE A 4 27.54 -58.28 -100.83
N LEU A 5 26.60 -58.80 -100.04
CA LEU A 5 25.87 -58.02 -99.04
C LEU A 5 26.70 -58.01 -97.74
N LEU A 6 27.29 -56.86 -97.44
CA LEU A 6 28.03 -56.61 -96.20
C LEU A 6 27.03 -56.41 -95.05
N SER A 7 26.94 -57.37 -94.14
CA SER A 7 26.11 -57.28 -92.93
C SER A 7 26.86 -56.51 -91.83
N LEU A 8 26.50 -55.25 -91.62
CA LEU A 8 26.90 -54.48 -90.43
C LEU A 8 26.12 -54.98 -89.21
N LEU A 9 26.81 -55.58 -88.24
CA LEU A 9 26.30 -55.84 -86.89
C LEU A 9 26.24 -54.51 -86.11
N PHE A 10 25.06 -53.90 -86.03
CA PHE A 10 24.79 -52.83 -85.07
C PHE A 10 24.54 -53.45 -83.69
N SER A 11 25.46 -53.24 -82.74
CA SER A 11 25.20 -53.54 -81.34
C SER A 11 24.31 -52.44 -80.74
N THR A 12 23.00 -52.65 -80.74
CA THR A 12 22.10 -51.80 -79.95
C THR A 12 22.10 -52.29 -78.50
N THR A 13 22.58 -51.47 -77.57
CA THR A 13 22.39 -51.70 -76.14
C THR A 13 20.92 -51.51 -75.79
N LEU A 14 20.22 -52.59 -75.42
CA LEU A 14 18.88 -52.49 -74.83
C LEU A 14 19.03 -52.15 -73.35
N PHE A 15 18.33 -51.13 -72.88
CA PHE A 15 18.27 -50.78 -71.46
C PHE A 15 17.33 -51.76 -70.73
N ALA A 16 17.79 -52.38 -69.64
CA ALA A 16 17.04 -53.40 -68.89
C ALA A 16 16.26 -52.80 -67.70
N GLN A 17 15.29 -51.91 -67.99
CA GLN A 17 14.36 -51.40 -66.98
C GLN A 17 13.24 -52.43 -66.75
N ILE A 18 12.86 -52.66 -65.50
CA ILE A 18 11.77 -53.58 -65.13
C ILE A 18 10.51 -52.77 -64.87
N GLY A 19 9.53 -52.86 -65.78
CA GLY A 19 8.18 -52.37 -65.55
C GLY A 19 7.27 -53.50 -65.08
N ILE A 20 6.62 -53.36 -63.93
CA ILE A 20 5.56 -54.26 -63.46
C ILE A 20 4.23 -53.49 -63.57
N GLY A 21 3.41 -53.88 -64.55
CA GLY A 21 2.15 -53.20 -64.85
C GLY A 21 2.27 -51.98 -65.78
N THR A 22 3.47 -51.68 -66.30
CA THR A 22 3.73 -50.75 -67.39
C THR A 22 4.72 -51.35 -68.40
N SER A 23 4.50 -51.13 -69.69
CA SER A 23 5.44 -51.49 -70.77
C SER A 23 6.40 -50.37 -71.14
N ASN A 24 6.24 -49.19 -70.55
CA ASN A 24 7.09 -48.02 -70.75
C ASN A 24 7.47 -47.43 -69.39
N PRO A 25 8.33 -48.12 -68.62
CA PRO A 25 8.83 -47.60 -67.35
C PRO A 25 9.57 -46.26 -67.55
N SER A 26 9.55 -45.41 -66.52
CA SER A 26 10.28 -44.15 -66.51
C SER A 26 11.76 -44.38 -66.75
N SER A 27 12.38 -43.56 -67.60
CA SER A 27 13.82 -43.62 -67.86
C SER A 27 14.68 -43.35 -66.63
N SER A 28 14.09 -42.81 -65.55
CA SER A 28 14.76 -42.57 -64.26
C SER A 28 14.64 -43.74 -63.28
N ALA A 29 13.98 -44.84 -63.63
CA ALA A 29 13.72 -45.96 -62.73
C ALA A 29 14.26 -47.29 -63.30
N ILE A 30 14.96 -48.06 -62.46
CA ILE A 30 15.31 -49.45 -62.77
C ILE A 30 14.10 -50.38 -62.54
N LEU A 31 13.23 -50.04 -61.59
CA LEU A 31 11.99 -50.75 -61.29
C LEU A 31 10.84 -49.75 -61.13
N GLU A 32 9.80 -49.89 -61.96
CA GLU A 32 8.53 -49.16 -61.79
C GLU A 32 7.39 -50.16 -61.60
N VAL A 33 6.61 -49.99 -60.54
CA VAL A 33 5.43 -50.81 -60.23
C VAL A 33 4.20 -49.93 -60.25
N THR A 34 3.28 -50.20 -61.16
CA THR A 34 2.05 -49.40 -61.32
C THR A 34 0.86 -50.29 -61.65
N THR A 35 -0.34 -49.80 -61.34
CA THR A 35 -1.60 -50.41 -61.78
C THR A 35 -2.46 -49.36 -62.46
N SER A 36 -3.22 -49.75 -63.48
CA SER A 36 -4.11 -48.84 -64.22
C SER A 36 -5.15 -48.16 -63.32
N THR A 37 -5.54 -48.83 -62.24
CA THR A 37 -6.50 -48.38 -61.22
C THR A 37 -5.86 -47.68 -60.02
N ARG A 38 -4.53 -47.69 -59.90
CA ARG A 38 -3.75 -47.08 -58.79
C ARG A 38 -4.22 -47.50 -57.38
N ASP A 39 -4.75 -48.70 -57.25
CA ASP A 39 -5.38 -49.26 -56.05
C ASP A 39 -4.57 -50.37 -55.37
N LYS A 40 -3.35 -50.65 -55.86
CA LYS A 40 -2.44 -51.67 -55.31
C LYS A 40 -1.08 -51.07 -54.96
N GLY A 41 -0.42 -51.66 -53.97
CA GLY A 41 0.94 -51.31 -53.56
C GLY A 41 1.88 -52.51 -53.58
N ILE A 42 3.09 -52.33 -53.06
CA ILE A 42 4.11 -53.38 -52.93
C ILE A 42 4.11 -53.88 -51.49
N LEU A 43 4.03 -55.20 -51.30
CA LEU A 43 4.31 -55.82 -50.00
C LEU A 43 5.80 -56.07 -49.87
N ILE A 44 6.45 -55.27 -49.03
CA ILE A 44 7.84 -55.45 -48.62
C ILE A 44 7.94 -56.63 -47.63
N PRO A 45 9.05 -57.42 -47.64
CA PRO A 45 9.25 -58.53 -46.71
C PRO A 45 9.00 -58.13 -45.25
N ARG A 46 8.19 -58.93 -44.56
CA ARG A 46 7.85 -58.73 -43.14
C ARG A 46 8.71 -59.64 -42.29
N VAL A 47 9.51 -59.07 -41.40
CA VAL A 47 10.47 -59.81 -40.58
C VAL A 47 10.42 -59.31 -39.13
N ALA A 48 10.69 -60.17 -38.15
CA ALA A 48 10.77 -59.77 -36.75
C ALA A 48 12.23 -59.46 -36.40
N ILE A 49 12.54 -58.18 -36.20
CA ILE A 49 13.87 -57.71 -35.79
C ILE A 49 13.82 -57.48 -34.30
N GLU A 50 14.37 -58.39 -33.50
CA GLU A 50 14.34 -58.26 -32.03
C GLU A 50 15.38 -57.26 -31.52
N ASP A 51 16.55 -57.19 -32.18
CA ASP A 51 17.63 -56.25 -31.87
C ASP A 51 18.06 -55.48 -33.13
N LEU A 52 17.79 -54.18 -33.14
CA LEU A 52 18.09 -53.28 -34.25
C LEU A 52 19.60 -53.14 -34.52
N ASN A 53 20.46 -53.50 -33.57
CA ASN A 53 21.91 -53.38 -33.70
C ASN A 53 22.58 -54.60 -34.35
N THR A 54 21.80 -55.62 -34.69
CA THR A 54 22.31 -56.85 -35.30
C THR A 54 21.71 -57.07 -36.68
N GLN A 55 22.43 -57.80 -37.52
CA GLN A 55 21.97 -58.16 -38.86
C GLN A 55 20.72 -59.09 -38.83
N ALA A 56 20.52 -59.84 -37.75
CA ALA A 56 19.39 -60.75 -37.61
C ALA A 56 18.04 -60.02 -37.81
N PRO A 57 17.02 -60.67 -38.39
CA PRO A 57 16.94 -62.10 -38.77
C PRO A 57 17.44 -62.39 -40.20
N ILE A 58 17.91 -61.38 -40.93
CA ILE A 58 18.42 -61.55 -42.29
C ILE A 58 19.80 -62.20 -42.24
N THR A 59 20.11 -63.11 -43.16
CA THR A 59 21.41 -63.80 -43.23
C THR A 59 22.10 -63.53 -44.57
N GLY A 60 23.43 -63.63 -44.60
CA GLY A 60 24.24 -63.38 -45.81
C GLY A 60 24.96 -62.03 -45.80
N ASN A 61 25.40 -61.55 -46.97
CA ASN A 61 26.00 -60.22 -47.08
C ASN A 61 24.89 -59.18 -46.99
N MET A 62 24.98 -58.29 -46.01
CA MET A 62 24.06 -57.16 -45.87
C MET A 62 24.47 -56.05 -46.82
N GLU A 63 23.51 -55.59 -47.61
CA GLU A 63 23.69 -54.42 -48.47
C GLU A 63 22.94 -53.23 -47.86
N GLU A 64 23.56 -52.05 -47.94
CA GLU A 64 22.90 -50.81 -47.55
C GLU A 64 21.63 -50.58 -48.38
N SER A 65 20.61 -49.98 -47.78
CA SER A 65 19.27 -49.75 -48.35
C SER A 65 18.38 -50.99 -48.49
N LEU A 66 18.74 -52.13 -47.90
CA LEU A 66 17.83 -53.29 -47.80
C LEU A 66 16.59 -52.91 -46.98
N LEU A 67 15.41 -52.89 -47.61
CA LEU A 67 14.14 -52.47 -47.00
C LEU A 67 13.29 -53.65 -46.53
N VAL A 68 12.81 -53.59 -45.29
CA VAL A 68 11.91 -54.57 -44.66
C VAL A 68 10.81 -53.88 -43.85
N TYR A 69 9.77 -54.63 -43.49
CA TYR A 69 8.77 -54.22 -42.51
C TYR A 69 8.97 -55.01 -41.22
N ASN A 70 9.43 -54.36 -40.16
CA ASN A 70 9.60 -54.96 -38.84
C ASN A 70 8.22 -55.26 -38.22
N THR A 71 8.01 -56.51 -37.81
CA THR A 71 6.78 -56.95 -37.15
C THR A 71 6.89 -56.99 -35.63
N ASP A 72 8.10 -56.89 -35.06
CA ASP A 72 8.28 -56.90 -33.62
C ASP A 72 7.75 -55.61 -32.97
N MET A 73 7.05 -55.76 -31.84
CA MET A 73 6.43 -54.62 -31.13
C MET A 73 7.39 -53.97 -30.12
N ALA A 74 8.38 -54.71 -29.62
CA ALA A 74 9.29 -54.23 -28.59
C ALA A 74 10.39 -53.33 -29.18
N SER A 75 10.97 -53.72 -30.32
CA SER A 75 11.96 -52.94 -31.07
C SER A 75 11.35 -51.88 -31.98
N GLY A 76 10.02 -51.85 -32.10
CA GLY A 76 9.26 -50.88 -32.89
C GLY A 76 8.76 -51.46 -34.22
N LYS A 77 7.44 -51.57 -34.36
CA LYS A 77 6.80 -52.05 -35.58
C LYS A 77 6.78 -50.95 -36.65
N GLY A 78 7.24 -51.25 -37.87
CA GLY A 78 7.29 -50.24 -38.94
C GLY A 78 8.16 -50.64 -40.12
N PHE A 79 8.39 -49.72 -41.06
CA PHE A 79 9.39 -49.91 -42.12
C PHE A 79 10.79 -49.63 -41.59
N TYR A 80 11.75 -50.47 -41.95
CA TYR A 80 13.16 -50.36 -41.57
C TYR A 80 14.04 -50.63 -42.78
N TYR A 81 15.19 -49.97 -42.84
CA TYR A 81 16.23 -50.29 -43.81
C TYR A 81 17.58 -50.53 -43.14
N TRP A 82 18.43 -51.34 -43.76
CA TRP A 82 19.81 -51.50 -43.31
C TRP A 82 20.65 -50.29 -43.73
N ASN A 83 21.24 -49.58 -42.78
CA ASN A 83 22.07 -48.39 -43.06
C ASN A 83 23.57 -48.71 -43.24
N GLY A 84 23.92 -50.00 -43.34
CA GLY A 84 25.31 -50.47 -43.35
C GLY A 84 25.81 -50.97 -42.01
N MET A 85 25.18 -50.58 -40.89
CA MET A 85 25.59 -50.95 -39.53
C MET A 85 24.46 -51.48 -38.65
N ILE A 86 23.27 -50.88 -38.74
CA ILE A 86 22.09 -51.19 -37.93
C ILE A 86 20.80 -51.11 -38.77
N TRP A 87 19.70 -51.64 -38.23
CA TRP A 87 18.36 -51.42 -38.75
C TRP A 87 17.84 -50.05 -38.35
N GLN A 88 17.76 -49.14 -39.32
CA GLN A 88 17.23 -47.80 -39.13
C GLN A 88 15.74 -47.75 -39.49
N PRO A 89 14.86 -47.27 -38.59
CA PRO A 89 13.45 -47.08 -38.94
C PRO A 89 13.30 -46.01 -40.01
N LEU A 90 12.45 -46.30 -41.00
CA LEU A 90 11.95 -45.33 -41.96
C LEU A 90 10.74 -44.63 -41.33
N THR A 91 11.01 -43.59 -40.55
CA THR A 91 9.97 -42.76 -39.97
C THR A 91 9.39 -41.86 -41.05
N SER A 92 8.06 -41.79 -41.14
CA SER A 92 7.43 -40.79 -42.00
C SER A 92 7.57 -39.42 -41.33
N ASN A 93 8.51 -38.62 -41.84
CA ASN A 93 8.52 -37.17 -41.66
C ASN A 93 7.31 -36.57 -42.40
N ASN A 94 6.08 -36.81 -41.93
CA ASN A 94 4.92 -36.09 -42.44
C ASN A 94 4.64 -34.85 -41.60
N THR A 95 5.69 -34.05 -41.44
CA THR A 95 5.57 -32.59 -41.39
C THR A 95 6.59 -32.06 -42.39
N SER A 96 6.20 -31.06 -43.17
CA SER A 96 6.89 -30.56 -44.37
C SER A 96 8.35 -30.08 -44.21
N ASN A 97 9.00 -30.31 -43.06
CA ASN A 97 10.34 -29.80 -42.72
C ASN A 97 11.33 -30.85 -42.18
N GLY A 98 11.04 -32.16 -42.22
CA GLY A 98 12.08 -33.19 -41.96
C GLY A 98 12.66 -33.25 -40.55
N VAL A 99 11.95 -32.77 -39.53
CA VAL A 99 12.40 -32.79 -38.12
C VAL A 99 11.76 -33.98 -37.38
N ASP A 100 12.57 -34.70 -36.61
CA ASP A 100 12.18 -35.83 -35.76
C ASP A 100 11.06 -35.43 -34.76
N PRO A 101 9.95 -36.18 -34.64
CA PRO A 101 8.93 -35.98 -33.61
C PRO A 101 9.45 -35.91 -32.16
N SER A 102 10.65 -36.42 -31.90
CA SER A 102 11.35 -36.29 -30.62
C SER A 102 11.79 -34.85 -30.31
N SER A 103 11.93 -33.99 -31.33
CA SER A 103 12.47 -32.63 -31.22
C SER A 103 11.43 -31.54 -30.85
N PHE A 104 10.16 -31.90 -30.64
CA PHE A 104 9.14 -30.95 -30.18
C PHE A 104 9.04 -30.90 -28.65
N TRP A 105 8.57 -29.75 -28.13
CA TRP A 105 8.14 -29.67 -26.74
C TRP A 105 6.80 -30.40 -26.56
N LYS A 106 6.80 -31.50 -25.82
CA LYS A 106 5.65 -32.41 -25.68
C LYS A 106 4.70 -31.91 -24.60
N THR A 107 3.40 -32.11 -24.79
CA THR A 107 2.36 -31.78 -23.78
C THR A 107 2.47 -32.64 -22.51
N THR A 108 3.12 -33.79 -22.61
CA THR A 108 3.46 -34.67 -21.47
C THR A 108 4.81 -34.34 -20.86
N GLY A 109 5.54 -33.35 -21.39
CA GLY A 109 6.91 -33.01 -21.01
C GLY A 109 7.98 -33.79 -21.78
N ASN A 110 9.19 -33.23 -21.82
CA ASN A 110 10.39 -33.83 -22.40
C ASN A 110 11.28 -34.38 -21.27
N SER A 111 11.92 -35.53 -21.50
CA SER A 111 12.89 -36.14 -20.59
C SER A 111 14.31 -36.05 -21.16
N SER A 112 15.32 -36.10 -20.29
CA SER A 112 16.76 -36.11 -20.67
C SER A 112 17.23 -34.86 -21.42
N THR A 113 16.62 -33.70 -21.15
CA THR A 113 17.02 -32.43 -21.76
C THR A 113 18.31 -31.86 -21.15
N THR A 114 19.14 -31.22 -21.96
CA THR A 114 20.28 -30.41 -21.51
C THR A 114 19.95 -28.93 -21.67
N ALA A 115 19.67 -28.21 -20.58
CA ALA A 115 19.20 -26.82 -20.67
C ALA A 115 20.27 -25.86 -21.22
N GLY A 116 19.92 -25.12 -22.28
CA GLY A 116 20.78 -24.08 -22.86
C GLY A 116 20.37 -23.72 -24.29
N THR A 117 21.12 -22.85 -24.95
CA THR A 117 20.83 -22.32 -26.30
C THR A 117 21.93 -22.60 -27.32
N ASN A 118 22.98 -23.33 -26.94
CA ASN A 118 24.07 -23.73 -27.82
C ASN A 118 23.72 -25.02 -28.60
N THR A 119 24.58 -25.39 -29.54
CA THR A 119 24.47 -26.63 -30.30
C THR A 119 24.43 -27.85 -29.35
N GLY A 120 23.35 -28.63 -29.44
CA GLY A 120 23.15 -29.83 -28.62
C GLY A 120 22.46 -29.58 -27.28
N GLU A 121 22.03 -28.35 -27.00
CA GLU A 121 21.22 -27.99 -25.84
C GLU A 121 19.75 -27.80 -26.24
N ASP A 122 18.85 -27.94 -25.26
CA ASP A 122 17.40 -27.92 -25.42
C ASP A 122 16.79 -26.68 -24.75
N PHE A 123 15.90 -26.01 -25.47
CA PHE A 123 15.11 -24.91 -24.94
C PHE A 123 13.75 -24.80 -25.64
N LEU A 124 12.80 -24.14 -24.98
CA LEU A 124 11.56 -23.69 -25.59
C LEU A 124 11.76 -22.26 -26.08
N GLY A 125 11.81 -22.05 -27.39
CA GLY A 125 12.06 -20.72 -27.96
C GLY A 125 12.28 -20.73 -29.47
N THR A 126 12.88 -19.64 -29.94
CA THR A 126 13.26 -19.39 -31.34
C THR A 126 14.79 -19.39 -31.46
N LEU A 127 15.32 -19.81 -32.61
CA LEU A 127 16.76 -19.78 -32.91
C LEU A 127 17.17 -18.49 -33.63
N ASP A 128 16.22 -17.79 -34.22
CA ASP A 128 16.40 -16.53 -34.94
C ASP A 128 15.91 -15.34 -34.10
N ASP A 129 16.10 -14.13 -34.63
CA ASP A 129 15.66 -12.87 -34.00
C ASP A 129 14.14 -12.70 -34.17
N GLN A 130 13.37 -13.66 -33.64
CA GLN A 130 11.92 -13.66 -33.59
C GLN A 130 11.45 -13.89 -32.15
N ASP A 131 10.35 -13.25 -31.78
CA ASP A 131 9.78 -13.35 -30.43
C ASP A 131 9.12 -14.73 -30.21
N LEU A 132 9.19 -15.25 -28.99
CA LEU A 132 8.41 -16.43 -28.58
C LEU A 132 7.02 -16.00 -28.12
N VAL A 133 5.98 -16.50 -28.77
CA VAL A 133 4.57 -16.21 -28.45
C VAL A 133 3.87 -17.41 -27.81
N ILE A 134 3.17 -17.17 -26.70
CA ILE A 134 2.26 -18.12 -26.06
C ILE A 134 0.84 -17.61 -26.26
N ALA A 135 0.00 -18.44 -26.89
CA ALA A 135 -1.35 -18.06 -27.31
C ALA A 135 -2.42 -19.09 -26.92
N THR A 136 -3.66 -18.63 -26.75
CA THR A 136 -4.85 -19.48 -26.58
C THR A 136 -5.97 -19.00 -27.51
N ASN A 137 -6.65 -19.92 -28.19
CA ASN A 137 -7.68 -19.59 -29.19
C ASN A 137 -7.18 -18.56 -30.22
N THR A 138 -5.97 -18.75 -30.75
CA THR A 138 -5.29 -17.82 -31.70
C THR A 138 -5.02 -16.42 -31.16
N GLN A 139 -5.22 -16.17 -29.86
CA GLN A 139 -4.93 -14.89 -29.21
C GLN A 139 -3.68 -15.00 -28.36
N GLU A 140 -2.74 -14.08 -28.59
CA GLU A 140 -1.53 -13.93 -27.80
C GLU A 140 -1.86 -13.59 -26.34
N ARG A 141 -1.21 -14.29 -25.42
CA ARG A 141 -1.35 -14.12 -23.97
C ARG A 141 -0.07 -13.67 -23.33
N MET A 142 1.06 -14.20 -23.80
CA MET A 142 2.39 -13.84 -23.34
C MET A 142 3.36 -13.83 -24.51
N ARG A 143 4.34 -12.93 -24.44
CA ARG A 143 5.44 -12.84 -25.40
C ARG A 143 6.76 -12.69 -24.67
N VAL A 144 7.76 -13.45 -25.07
CA VAL A 144 9.16 -13.18 -24.75
C VAL A 144 9.79 -12.54 -25.99
N LYS A 145 10.13 -11.26 -25.89
CA LYS A 145 10.74 -10.50 -26.98
C LYS A 145 12.19 -10.91 -27.18
N THR A 146 12.73 -10.73 -28.37
CA THR A 146 14.15 -11.02 -28.67
C THR A 146 15.12 -10.19 -27.83
N ASN A 147 14.68 -9.03 -27.34
CA ASN A 147 15.42 -8.19 -26.40
C ASN A 147 15.33 -8.66 -24.92
N GLY A 148 14.65 -9.77 -24.64
CA GLY A 148 14.49 -10.35 -23.30
C GLY A 148 13.28 -9.86 -22.49
N ASN A 149 12.53 -8.86 -22.97
CA ASN A 149 11.35 -8.37 -22.26
C ASN A 149 10.19 -9.37 -22.35
N ILE A 150 9.46 -9.55 -21.25
CA ILE A 150 8.28 -10.41 -21.16
C ILE A 150 7.03 -9.55 -21.06
N GLY A 151 6.12 -9.71 -22.03
CA GLY A 151 4.79 -9.11 -22.01
C GLY A 151 3.74 -10.13 -21.59
N ILE A 152 2.82 -9.77 -20.69
CA ILE A 152 1.60 -10.55 -20.38
C ILE A 152 0.40 -9.66 -20.65
N GLY A 153 -0.42 -10.04 -21.63
CA GLY A 153 -1.46 -9.15 -22.17
C GLY A 153 -0.92 -7.94 -22.93
N GLU A 154 0.39 -7.92 -23.25
CA GLU A 154 1.09 -6.83 -23.91
C GLU A 154 2.05 -7.40 -24.96
N ASN A 155 1.91 -6.96 -26.21
CA ASN A 155 2.76 -7.44 -27.32
C ASN A 155 3.97 -6.54 -27.58
N ASN A 156 4.00 -5.32 -27.03
CA ASN A 156 5.13 -4.41 -27.12
C ASN A 156 5.69 -4.05 -25.73
N ALA A 157 6.13 -5.07 -25.00
CA ALA A 157 6.72 -4.88 -23.68
C ALA A 157 7.94 -3.93 -23.72
N THR A 158 7.89 -2.87 -22.91
CA THR A 158 8.91 -1.82 -22.77
C THR A 158 9.76 -1.98 -21.51
N GLN A 159 9.38 -2.91 -20.63
CA GLN A 159 10.09 -3.27 -19.40
C GLN A 159 10.33 -4.78 -19.39
N LEU A 160 11.27 -5.23 -18.55
CA LEU A 160 11.63 -6.65 -18.44
C LEU A 160 10.41 -7.55 -18.17
N LEU A 161 9.47 -7.07 -17.35
CA LEU A 161 8.14 -7.64 -17.20
C LEU A 161 7.10 -6.51 -17.34
N HIS A 162 6.30 -6.57 -18.39
CA HIS A 162 5.19 -5.66 -18.63
C HIS A 162 3.88 -6.44 -18.61
N ILE A 163 3.06 -6.23 -17.57
CA ILE A 163 1.73 -6.80 -17.46
C ILE A 163 0.72 -5.71 -17.80
N SER A 164 -0.04 -5.92 -18.88
CA SER A 164 -1.09 -5.00 -19.32
C SER A 164 -2.45 -5.69 -19.21
N THR A 165 -3.43 -4.94 -18.72
CA THR A 165 -4.80 -5.45 -18.51
C THR A 165 -5.79 -4.44 -19.08
N ALA A 166 -6.86 -4.94 -19.69
CA ALA A 166 -7.85 -4.07 -20.35
C ALA A 166 -8.90 -3.51 -19.37
N VAL A 167 -8.87 -3.89 -18.09
CA VAL A 167 -9.90 -3.58 -17.10
C VAL A 167 -9.28 -3.04 -15.81
N ASN A 168 -9.84 -1.95 -15.28
CA ASN A 168 -9.45 -1.40 -13.98
C ASN A 168 -9.54 -2.45 -12.87
N GLY A 169 -8.58 -2.44 -11.93
CA GLY A 169 -8.56 -3.34 -10.78
C GLY A 169 -8.04 -4.75 -11.12
N GLN A 170 -7.43 -4.94 -12.28
CA GLN A 170 -6.65 -6.15 -12.61
C GLN A 170 -5.15 -5.90 -12.40
N GLY A 171 -4.40 -6.98 -12.18
CA GLY A 171 -2.96 -6.89 -11.93
C GLY A 171 -2.39 -8.19 -11.37
N ILE A 172 -1.45 -8.09 -10.44
CA ILE A 172 -0.76 -9.24 -9.85
C ILE A 172 -1.53 -9.70 -8.63
N LYS A 173 -1.89 -10.99 -8.61
CA LYS A 173 -2.53 -11.65 -7.47
C LYS A 173 -1.66 -12.79 -6.95
N ILE A 174 -1.34 -12.75 -5.66
CA ILE A 174 -0.73 -13.84 -4.91
C ILE A 174 -1.80 -14.40 -3.98
N GLN A 175 -2.16 -15.67 -4.11
CA GLN A 175 -3.27 -16.28 -3.36
C GLN A 175 -2.83 -17.58 -2.67
N ARG A 176 -3.26 -17.76 -1.41
CA ARG A 176 -3.13 -19.01 -0.65
C ARG A 176 -4.46 -19.31 0.07
N GLY A 177 -5.23 -20.28 -0.41
CA GLY A 177 -6.58 -20.53 0.11
C GLY A 177 -7.50 -19.34 -0.17
N SER A 178 -8.15 -18.79 0.87
CA SER A 178 -8.99 -17.58 0.80
C SER A 178 -8.21 -16.26 0.96
N ASP A 179 -6.95 -16.33 1.39
CA ASP A 179 -6.10 -15.16 1.54
C ASP A 179 -5.50 -14.75 0.20
N ASN A 180 -5.51 -13.45 -0.08
CA ASN A 180 -4.83 -12.89 -1.24
C ASN A 180 -4.09 -11.60 -0.91
N PHE A 181 -3.11 -11.32 -1.76
CA PHE A 181 -2.48 -10.02 -1.92
C PHE A 181 -2.59 -9.64 -3.39
N GLU A 182 -3.14 -8.46 -3.66
CA GLU A 182 -3.41 -7.96 -5.00
C GLU A 182 -2.73 -6.60 -5.18
N ILE A 183 -1.89 -6.48 -6.20
CA ILE A 183 -1.37 -5.21 -6.72
C ILE A 183 -2.12 -4.92 -8.01
N THR A 184 -2.94 -3.88 -8.01
CA THR A 184 -3.79 -3.52 -9.15
C THR A 184 -3.68 -2.04 -9.44
N GLN A 185 -3.90 -1.66 -10.69
CA GLN A 185 -4.04 -0.26 -11.05
C GLN A 185 -5.51 0.04 -11.34
N SER A 186 -5.99 1.16 -10.82
CA SER A 186 -7.30 1.73 -11.19
C SER A 186 -7.11 3.21 -11.49
N ASN A 187 -7.32 3.61 -12.74
CA ASN A 187 -7.01 4.97 -13.21
C ASN A 187 -5.54 5.35 -12.91
N THR A 188 -5.30 6.41 -12.14
CA THR A 188 -3.97 6.89 -11.74
C THR A 188 -3.47 6.28 -10.43
N ASN A 189 -4.24 5.41 -9.79
CA ASN A 189 -3.93 4.88 -8.47
C ASN A 189 -3.36 3.46 -8.57
N LEU A 190 -2.25 3.23 -7.86
CA LEU A 190 -1.74 1.90 -7.55
C LEU A 190 -2.36 1.44 -6.24
N ASN A 191 -3.16 0.37 -6.31
CA ASN A 191 -3.83 -0.23 -5.16
C ASN A 191 -3.10 -1.51 -4.75
N SER A 192 -2.71 -1.59 -3.47
CA SER A 192 -2.26 -2.83 -2.84
C SER A 192 -3.28 -3.28 -1.79
N ASN A 193 -3.98 -4.38 -2.04
CA ASN A 193 -5.04 -4.88 -1.18
C ASN A 193 -4.71 -6.28 -0.66
N ALA A 194 -5.08 -6.56 0.59
CA ALA A 194 -5.01 -7.89 1.18
C ALA A 194 -6.40 -8.27 1.68
N SER A 195 -6.88 -9.48 1.33
CA SER A 195 -8.29 -9.87 1.54
C SER A 195 -8.71 -10.11 3.00
N ASN A 196 -7.81 -10.00 3.98
CA ASN A 196 -8.16 -10.12 5.39
C ASN A 196 -8.02 -8.77 6.12
N ASN A 197 -8.94 -8.49 7.07
CA ASN A 197 -8.96 -7.27 7.90
C ASN A 197 -7.69 -7.04 8.74
N ASN A 198 -6.72 -7.96 8.69
CA ASN A 198 -5.45 -7.93 9.40
C ASN A 198 -4.24 -7.96 8.44
N GLY A 199 -4.45 -7.69 7.15
CA GLY A 199 -3.40 -7.67 6.14
C GLY A 199 -2.36 -6.63 6.53
N THR A 200 -1.25 -7.10 7.08
CA THR A 200 -0.17 -6.19 7.47
C THR A 200 0.65 -5.92 6.22
N PHE A 201 0.56 -4.70 5.70
CA PHE A 201 1.51 -4.24 4.70
C PHE A 201 2.82 -3.88 5.43
N SER A 202 3.66 -4.89 5.66
CA SER A 202 4.96 -4.74 6.31
C SER A 202 6.03 -4.37 5.28
N TYR A 203 6.44 -3.11 5.25
CA TYR A 203 7.71 -2.75 4.63
C TYR A 203 8.85 -3.21 5.56
N SER A 204 9.58 -4.25 5.17
CA SER A 204 10.79 -4.70 5.89
C SER A 204 12.02 -4.31 5.10
N PHE A 205 12.86 -3.45 5.67
CA PHE A 205 14.06 -2.95 5.02
C PHE A 205 15.29 -3.65 5.61
N SER A 206 16.04 -4.39 4.79
CA SER A 206 17.35 -4.92 5.18
C SER A 206 18.46 -3.92 4.82
N GLY A 207 18.58 -2.86 5.62
CA GLY A 207 19.55 -1.77 5.40
C GLY A 207 19.25 -0.54 6.26
N ALA A 208 20.12 0.48 6.21
CA ALA A 208 20.04 1.67 7.06
C ALA A 208 18.79 2.55 6.83
N ASN A 209 18.09 2.40 5.71
CA ASN A 209 16.94 3.23 5.33
C ASN A 209 15.62 2.48 5.51
N LYS A 210 14.69 3.02 6.31
CA LYS A 210 13.56 2.31 6.93
C LYS A 210 12.15 2.77 6.49
N LEU A 211 11.99 3.20 5.23
CA LEU A 211 10.86 3.91 4.58
C LEU A 211 11.19 5.39 4.40
N ILE A 212 11.51 5.78 3.16
CA ILE A 212 11.76 7.16 2.75
C ILE A 212 10.66 7.50 1.74
N MET A 213 9.87 8.54 2.03
CA MET A 213 8.97 9.17 1.07
C MET A 213 9.65 10.43 0.55
N ASP A 214 9.78 10.59 -0.76
CA ASP A 214 10.54 11.66 -1.38
C ASP A 214 9.68 12.75 -2.03
N ASN A 215 10.38 13.79 -2.50
CA ASN A 215 9.97 15.20 -2.61
C ASN A 215 9.32 15.80 -1.35
N ASN A 216 9.90 15.45 -0.19
CA ASN A 216 9.74 16.08 1.13
C ASN A 216 8.40 15.92 1.88
N GLN A 217 7.39 15.20 1.37
CA GLN A 217 6.04 15.27 1.97
C GLN A 217 5.27 13.95 1.93
N PHE A 218 4.70 13.56 3.08
CA PHE A 218 3.56 12.64 3.16
C PHE A 218 2.29 13.44 2.83
N TYR A 219 1.79 13.32 1.60
CA TYR A 219 0.53 13.95 1.18
C TYR A 219 -0.66 13.02 1.43
N PRO A 220 -1.64 13.39 2.27
CA PRO A 220 -2.94 12.72 2.27
C PRO A 220 -3.67 12.99 0.95
N ALA A 221 -4.57 12.08 0.55
CA ALA A 221 -5.41 12.25 -0.63
C ALA A 221 -6.20 13.57 -0.56
N VAL A 222 -6.08 14.41 -1.59
CA VAL A 222 -6.92 15.59 -1.80
C VAL A 222 -8.24 15.14 -2.44
N ASN A 223 -9.38 15.45 -1.80
CA ASN A 223 -10.75 15.15 -2.24
C ASN A 223 -11.25 13.70 -2.03
N SER A 224 -10.90 13.03 -0.92
CA SER A 224 -11.68 11.85 -0.47
C SER A 224 -13.13 12.28 -0.27
N THR A 225 -14.07 11.65 -0.98
CA THR A 225 -15.51 11.96 -0.91
C THR A 225 -16.19 11.42 0.34
N ASP A 226 -15.41 10.82 1.23
CA ASP A 226 -15.79 10.31 2.53
C ASP A 226 -14.92 10.93 3.63
N ASN A 227 -15.65 11.56 4.53
CA ASN A 227 -15.20 12.38 5.64
C ASN A 227 -15.95 11.86 6.87
N THR A 228 -15.25 11.46 7.93
CA THR A 228 -15.87 11.42 9.26
C THR A 228 -15.39 12.55 10.18
N ASN A 229 -15.04 13.68 9.57
CA ASN A 229 -15.27 15.06 10.00
C ASN A 229 -14.09 15.88 10.59
N SER A 230 -13.60 16.80 9.74
CA SER A 230 -13.51 18.27 9.92
C SER A 230 -12.54 18.94 10.91
N THR A 231 -11.49 18.32 11.46
CA THR A 231 -10.40 19.11 12.12
C THR A 231 -9.03 18.44 12.27
N GLY A 232 -8.75 17.31 11.62
CA GLY A 232 -7.42 16.73 11.72
C GLY A 232 -7.34 15.31 11.17
N TYR A 233 -6.11 14.88 10.93
CA TYR A 233 -5.78 13.50 10.59
C TYR A 233 -5.30 12.79 11.86
N ASP A 234 -5.92 11.66 12.20
CA ASP A 234 -5.56 10.90 13.41
C ASP A 234 -4.39 9.95 13.14
N LEU A 235 -3.28 10.12 13.87
CA LEU A 235 -2.22 9.12 13.99
C LEU A 235 -2.66 8.06 15.01
N GLY A 236 -3.53 7.15 14.58
CA GLY A 236 -4.18 6.12 15.40
C GLY A 236 -5.71 6.18 15.27
N ILE A 237 -6.42 5.26 15.91
CA ILE A 237 -7.88 5.28 16.08
C ILE A 237 -8.22 5.22 17.57
N PHE A 238 -9.44 5.60 17.96
CA PHE A 238 -9.87 5.64 19.37
C PHE A 238 -9.54 4.37 20.17
N SER A 239 -9.67 3.19 19.56
CA SER A 239 -9.38 1.89 20.19
C SER A 239 -7.92 1.44 20.08
N ARG A 240 -7.11 2.08 19.23
CA ARG A 240 -5.70 1.76 18.95
C ARG A 240 -4.94 3.03 18.62
N HIS A 241 -4.36 3.63 19.64
CA HIS A 241 -3.46 4.77 19.51
C HIS A 241 -2.02 4.34 19.81
N PHE A 242 -1.06 5.19 19.45
CA PHE A 242 0.30 5.03 19.95
C PHE A 242 0.28 5.13 21.47
N ARG A 243 0.51 4.01 22.17
CA ARG A 243 0.66 4.01 23.63
C ARG A 243 1.74 5.02 24.09
N ARG A 244 2.75 5.24 23.24
CA ARG A 244 3.79 6.27 23.39
C ARG A 244 4.21 6.76 22.01
N VAL A 245 4.33 8.08 21.86
CA VAL A 245 4.99 8.72 20.73
C VAL A 245 6.28 9.33 21.27
N TYR A 246 7.43 8.78 20.88
CA TYR A 246 8.73 9.39 21.16
C TYR A 246 9.11 10.24 19.96
N THR A 247 9.10 11.56 20.13
CA THR A 247 9.65 12.48 19.14
C THR A 247 10.83 13.20 19.78
N GLN A 248 11.91 13.43 19.03
CA GLN A 248 12.98 14.34 19.48
C GLN A 248 12.54 15.81 19.45
N GLY A 249 11.46 16.12 18.72
CA GLY A 249 10.79 17.40 18.71
C GLY A 249 9.54 17.35 17.86
N VAL A 250 8.51 18.12 18.23
CA VAL A 250 7.38 18.44 17.35
C VAL A 250 7.64 19.85 16.83
N HIS A 251 8.11 19.94 15.60
CA HIS A 251 8.45 21.21 14.96
C HIS A 251 7.36 21.57 13.97
N THR A 252 6.60 22.62 14.26
CA THR A 252 5.82 23.32 13.24
C THR A 252 6.74 24.39 12.67
N ASN A 253 7.37 24.14 11.52
CA ASN A 253 8.09 25.21 10.82
C ASN A 253 7.05 26.09 10.14
N ASP A 254 6.47 26.98 10.92
CA ASP A 254 5.63 28.05 10.42
C ASP A 254 6.52 29.29 10.32
N ASN A 255 6.69 29.80 9.08
CA ASN A 255 7.46 31.02 8.81
C ASN A 255 6.63 32.28 9.10
N ASP A 256 5.42 32.13 9.62
CA ASP A 256 4.59 33.22 10.10
C ASP A 256 5.07 33.69 11.50
N PRO A 257 5.23 35.00 11.76
CA PRO A 257 5.44 35.53 13.11
C PRO A 257 4.38 35.10 14.14
N ASP A 258 3.21 34.59 13.71
CA ASP A 258 2.14 34.00 14.55
C ASP A 258 2.16 32.44 14.58
N GLY A 259 3.21 31.85 14.02
CA GLY A 259 3.40 30.42 13.83
C GLY A 259 4.15 29.72 14.96
N GLY A 260 3.59 28.64 15.49
CA GLY A 260 4.21 27.87 16.57
C GLY A 260 3.48 26.57 16.86
N LEU A 261 4.10 25.71 17.68
CA LEU A 261 3.52 24.43 18.07
C LEU A 261 2.23 24.66 18.86
N ARG A 262 1.08 24.35 18.25
CA ARG A 262 -0.23 24.46 18.90
C ARG A 262 -0.65 23.09 19.43
N ILE A 263 -0.61 22.93 20.75
CA ILE A 263 -1.27 21.81 21.44
C ILE A 263 -2.62 22.31 21.92
N ASN A 264 -3.66 21.98 21.16
CA ASN A 264 -5.03 22.31 21.49
C ASN A 264 -5.61 21.20 22.37
N ILE A 265 -5.91 21.53 23.63
CA ILE A 265 -6.67 20.65 24.52
C ILE A 265 -8.09 21.22 24.59
N GLY A 266 -9.04 20.52 23.97
CA GLY A 266 -10.44 20.95 23.88
C GLY A 266 -11.40 19.77 23.97
N SER A 267 -12.63 20.05 24.41
CA SER A 267 -13.66 19.04 24.72
C SER A 267 -14.73 18.86 23.62
N GLY A 268 -14.53 19.34 22.39
CA GLY A 268 -15.57 19.22 21.35
C GLY A 268 -15.03 19.46 19.95
N GLY A 269 -15.51 18.67 18.98
CA GLY A 269 -15.09 18.66 17.58
C GLY A 269 -15.40 19.93 16.79
N GLY A 270 -14.66 21.00 17.07
CA GLY A 270 -14.57 22.23 16.30
C GLY A 270 -13.21 22.91 16.54
N THR A 271 -12.72 23.70 15.59
CA THR A 271 -11.35 24.27 15.54
C THR A 271 -10.94 25.20 16.69
N THR A 272 -11.81 25.46 17.66
CA THR A 272 -11.56 26.34 18.79
C THR A 272 -10.93 25.59 19.96
N ALA A 273 -9.66 25.84 20.20
CA ALA A 273 -8.97 25.40 21.41
C ALA A 273 -9.42 26.22 22.61
N ASP A 274 -9.71 25.55 23.73
CA ASP A 274 -10.04 26.24 24.99
C ASP A 274 -8.77 26.73 25.71
N TYR A 275 -7.68 25.95 25.61
CA TYR A 275 -6.38 26.26 26.20
C TYR A 275 -5.25 26.03 25.21
N MET A 276 -4.27 26.93 25.25
CA MET A 276 -3.02 26.79 24.52
C MET A 276 -1.86 26.58 25.49
N PHE A 277 -1.06 25.56 25.19
CA PHE A 277 0.23 25.34 25.82
C PHE A 277 1.29 25.77 24.81
N SER A 278 1.99 26.84 25.13
CA SER A 278 3.15 27.31 24.37
C SER A 278 4.37 27.32 25.27
N ASP A 279 5.55 27.37 24.67
CA ASP A 279 6.84 27.35 25.37
C ASP A 279 7.00 28.49 26.40
N PHE A 280 6.13 29.50 26.36
CA PHE A 280 6.27 30.71 27.16
C PHE A 280 5.11 31.01 28.12
N ALA A 281 3.94 30.38 27.98
CA ALA A 281 2.80 30.64 28.88
C ALA A 281 1.64 29.66 28.72
N HIS A 282 0.90 29.46 29.81
CA HIS A 282 -0.49 29.00 29.81
C HIS A 282 -1.41 30.21 29.83
N PHE A 283 -2.17 30.42 28.76
CA PHE A 283 -3.04 31.58 28.62
C PHE A 283 -4.30 31.23 27.82
N PRO A 284 -5.42 31.94 28.06
CA PRO A 284 -6.60 31.79 27.23
C PRO A 284 -6.35 32.42 25.85
N PHE A 285 -6.83 31.76 24.79
CA PHE A 285 -6.70 32.27 23.43
C PHE A 285 -7.39 33.63 23.22
N LEU A 286 -8.51 33.88 23.90
CA LEU A 286 -9.25 35.13 23.86
C LEU A 286 -9.11 35.91 25.18
N ASN A 287 -8.69 37.17 25.08
CA ASN A 287 -8.54 38.06 26.23
C ASN A 287 -9.89 38.34 26.91
N GLY A 288 -10.01 38.02 28.20
CA GLY A 288 -11.19 38.32 29.02
C GLY A 288 -12.43 37.47 28.76
N VAL A 289 -12.30 36.34 28.05
CA VAL A 289 -13.44 35.48 27.67
C VAL A 289 -13.47 34.15 28.42
N LYS A 290 -12.32 33.67 28.90
CA LYS A 290 -12.18 32.36 29.52
C LYS A 290 -11.65 32.49 30.94
N ASP A 291 -12.28 31.74 31.84
CA ASP A 291 -11.91 31.67 33.25
C ASP A 291 -10.98 30.49 33.50
N LEU A 292 -10.09 30.63 34.49
CA LEU A 292 -9.31 29.52 35.01
C LEU A 292 -10.03 28.90 36.21
N GLY A 293 -10.88 27.91 35.93
CA GLY A 293 -11.86 27.40 36.89
C GLY A 293 -13.18 28.19 36.83
N ARG A 294 -14.20 27.74 37.57
CA ARG A 294 -15.51 28.41 37.63
C ARG A 294 -16.23 28.12 38.96
N ASN A 295 -17.28 28.87 39.27
CA ASN A 295 -18.16 28.53 40.38
C ASN A 295 -18.75 27.12 40.19
N GLY A 296 -18.65 26.27 41.22
CA GLY A 296 -18.94 24.83 41.16
C GLY A 296 -17.81 23.93 40.63
N ASN A 297 -16.75 24.48 40.04
CA ASN A 297 -15.53 23.75 39.62
C ASN A 297 -14.28 24.61 39.85
N SER A 298 -13.95 24.85 41.11
CA SER A 298 -12.79 25.64 41.52
C SER A 298 -11.53 24.79 41.67
N TRP A 299 -10.39 25.45 41.54
CA TRP A 299 -9.12 24.90 42.01
C TRP A 299 -9.06 25.00 43.53
N ASN A 300 -8.47 24.00 44.19
CA ASN A 300 -8.34 24.02 45.65
C ASN A 300 -7.39 25.13 46.11
N ASN A 301 -6.19 25.21 45.50
CA ASN A 301 -5.17 26.18 45.86
C ASN A 301 -4.43 26.70 44.61
N PHE A 302 -4.09 27.98 44.62
CA PHE A 302 -3.19 28.61 43.65
C PHE A 302 -1.91 29.08 44.35
N TYR A 303 -0.76 28.56 43.92
CA TYR A 303 0.54 29.00 44.39
C TYR A 303 1.19 29.87 43.32
N PHE A 304 1.30 31.18 43.61
CA PHE A 304 1.90 32.16 42.71
C PHE A 304 2.80 33.11 43.51
N GLN A 305 3.86 33.63 42.88
CA GLN A 305 4.69 34.65 43.52
C GLN A 305 4.06 36.05 43.43
N ASN A 306 3.55 36.42 42.25
CA ASN A 306 2.93 37.72 41.99
C ASN A 306 1.64 37.55 41.16
N ALA A 307 0.60 38.33 41.48
CA ALA A 307 -0.64 38.41 40.72
C ALA A 307 -0.92 39.86 40.31
N PHE A 308 -0.91 40.14 39.01
CA PHE A 308 -1.27 41.44 38.46
C PHE A 308 -2.73 41.41 37.99
N ARG A 309 -3.53 42.38 38.46
CA ARG A 309 -4.86 42.67 37.87
C ARG A 309 -4.75 43.88 36.95
N THR A 310 -5.29 43.75 35.75
CA THR A 310 -5.33 44.86 34.79
C THR A 310 -6.13 46.03 35.38
N SER A 311 -5.50 47.19 35.56
CA SER A 311 -6.12 48.36 36.24
C SER A 311 -5.81 49.69 35.53
N ASP A 312 -5.41 49.64 34.26
CA ASP A 312 -5.09 50.82 33.45
C ASP A 312 -6.32 51.74 33.28
N ARG A 313 -6.14 53.06 33.46
CA ARG A 313 -7.21 54.06 33.30
C ARG A 313 -7.91 53.94 31.94
N ARG A 314 -7.19 53.59 30.88
CA ARG A 314 -7.72 53.45 29.51
C ARG A 314 -8.71 52.30 29.35
N LYS A 315 -8.68 51.33 30.27
CA LYS A 315 -9.60 50.18 30.31
C LYS A 315 -10.78 50.40 31.27
N LYS A 316 -10.97 51.62 31.76
CA LYS A 316 -12.03 52.01 32.70
C LYS A 316 -12.81 53.20 32.14
N GLN A 317 -14.09 53.25 32.45
CA GLN A 317 -15.00 54.35 32.12
C GLN A 317 -15.82 54.68 33.37
N ASN A 318 -16.45 55.86 33.40
CA ASN A 318 -17.29 56.30 34.52
C ASN A 318 -16.57 56.23 35.88
N ILE A 319 -15.37 56.81 35.94
CA ILE A 319 -14.53 56.79 37.15
C ILE A 319 -15.00 57.88 38.11
N GLU A 320 -15.59 57.47 39.23
CA GLU A 320 -16.02 58.35 40.31
C GLU A 320 -15.24 58.04 41.60
N PRO A 321 -15.02 59.03 42.49
CA PRO A 321 -14.52 58.77 43.83
C PRO A 321 -15.44 57.79 44.57
N LEU A 322 -14.83 56.88 45.35
CA LEU A 322 -15.60 55.92 46.13
C LEU A 322 -16.46 56.65 47.18
N GLN A 323 -17.74 56.27 47.25
CA GLN A 323 -18.72 56.71 48.24
C GLN A 323 -18.30 56.30 49.67
N PRO A 324 -18.98 56.78 50.74
CA PRO A 324 -18.57 56.51 52.12
C PRO A 324 -18.28 55.03 52.41
N GLY A 325 -17.03 54.72 52.73
CA GLY A 325 -16.57 53.34 52.93
C GLY A 325 -16.83 52.84 54.34
N LEU A 326 -16.78 53.73 55.33
CA LEU A 326 -16.92 53.38 56.75
C LEU A 326 -18.32 52.90 57.10
N GLU A 327 -19.35 53.54 56.55
CA GLU A 327 -20.75 53.11 56.71
C GLU A 327 -20.95 51.70 56.15
N VAL A 328 -20.43 51.45 54.95
CA VAL A 328 -20.49 50.14 54.28
C VAL A 328 -19.76 49.07 55.08
N ILE A 329 -18.53 49.31 55.53
CA ILE A 329 -17.79 48.30 56.32
C ILE A 329 -18.49 48.01 57.64
N ASN A 330 -19.08 49.02 58.29
CA ASN A 330 -19.80 48.85 59.56
C ASN A 330 -21.10 48.04 59.41
N SER A 331 -21.68 47.94 58.21
CA SER A 331 -22.88 47.13 57.97
C SER A 331 -22.59 45.66 57.68
N LEU A 332 -21.32 45.29 57.41
CA LEU A 332 -20.95 43.91 57.05
C LEU A 332 -20.80 43.03 58.29
N ASN A 333 -21.35 41.82 58.25
CA ASN A 333 -21.08 40.78 59.23
C ASN A 333 -19.94 39.88 58.76
N THR A 334 -19.03 39.51 59.67
CA THR A 334 -17.94 38.56 59.41
C THR A 334 -18.20 37.22 60.11
N TYR A 335 -17.77 36.13 59.49
CA TYR A 335 -18.02 34.77 59.95
C TYR A 335 -16.75 33.93 59.96
N GLN A 336 -16.75 32.91 60.81
CA GLN A 336 -15.81 31.80 60.75
C GLN A 336 -16.58 30.52 60.37
N TYR A 337 -16.02 29.67 59.52
CA TYR A 337 -16.70 28.49 59.02
C TYR A 337 -15.72 27.39 58.58
N HIS A 338 -16.23 26.18 58.39
CA HIS A 338 -15.53 25.08 57.73
C HIS A 338 -16.28 24.72 56.45
N TYR A 339 -15.58 24.38 55.38
CA TYR A 339 -16.23 23.85 54.19
C TYR A 339 -16.71 22.41 54.46
N ILE A 340 -17.95 22.11 54.05
CA ILE A 340 -18.60 20.81 54.29
C ILE A 340 -17.79 19.62 53.73
N ASN A 341 -17.02 19.84 52.64
CA ASN A 341 -16.26 18.81 51.93
C ASN A 341 -14.73 19.04 51.96
N ASP A 342 -14.23 19.85 52.88
CA ASP A 342 -12.78 19.99 53.06
C ASP A 342 -12.22 18.82 53.88
N LYS A 343 -11.38 18.00 53.25
CA LYS A 343 -10.73 16.84 53.89
C LYS A 343 -9.83 17.25 55.05
N GLU A 344 -9.23 18.43 54.95
CA GLU A 344 -8.31 18.95 55.97
C GLU A 344 -9.05 19.70 57.09
N ASN A 345 -10.38 19.86 56.95
CA ASN A 345 -11.28 20.56 57.88
C ASN A 345 -10.67 21.86 58.43
N GLN A 346 -10.15 22.70 57.53
CA GLN A 346 -9.49 23.94 57.89
C GLN A 346 -10.52 25.02 58.23
N LEU A 347 -10.30 25.70 59.36
CA LEU A 347 -11.10 26.87 59.76
C LEU A 347 -10.83 28.02 58.78
N GLN A 348 -11.90 28.57 58.21
CA GLN A 348 -11.87 29.71 57.30
C GLN A 348 -12.56 30.91 57.92
N TYR A 349 -12.19 32.11 57.46
CA TYR A 349 -12.82 33.37 57.83
C TYR A 349 -13.29 34.09 56.57
N GLY A 350 -14.46 34.70 56.64
CA GLY A 350 -15.02 35.37 55.47
C GLY A 350 -16.39 35.99 55.71
N PHE A 351 -17.13 36.13 54.62
CA PHE A 351 -18.46 36.72 54.58
C PHE A 351 -19.48 35.71 54.04
N MET A 352 -20.75 35.93 54.38
CA MET A 352 -21.86 35.24 53.72
C MET A 352 -22.21 35.98 52.42
N ALA A 353 -22.09 35.29 51.29
CA ALA A 353 -22.29 35.90 49.98
C ALA A 353 -23.72 36.46 49.80
N GLN A 354 -24.74 35.82 50.39
CA GLN A 354 -26.13 36.28 50.37
C GLN A 354 -26.31 37.63 51.05
N GLU A 355 -25.60 37.88 52.15
CA GLU A 355 -25.65 39.16 52.86
C GLU A 355 -24.92 40.25 52.08
N LEU A 356 -23.75 39.92 51.53
CA LEU A 356 -22.99 40.83 50.67
C LEU A 356 -23.78 41.21 49.43
N GLN A 357 -24.58 40.30 48.87
CA GLN A 357 -25.40 40.60 47.69
C GLN A 357 -26.42 41.71 47.96
N GLY A 358 -26.96 41.79 49.19
CA GLY A 358 -27.88 42.85 49.59
C GLY A 358 -27.22 44.21 49.84
N GLN A 359 -25.94 44.23 50.23
CA GLN A 359 -25.22 45.46 50.61
C GLN A 359 -24.33 45.98 49.49
N ILE A 360 -23.57 45.09 48.84
CA ILE A 360 -22.59 45.37 47.80
C ILE A 360 -22.77 44.32 46.68
N PRO A 361 -23.86 44.38 45.90
CA PRO A 361 -24.18 43.34 44.91
C PRO A 361 -23.06 43.11 43.87
N SER A 362 -22.25 44.13 43.58
CA SER A 362 -21.21 44.08 42.55
C SER A 362 -20.03 43.15 42.86
N ILE A 363 -19.86 42.71 44.10
CA ILE A 363 -18.75 41.80 44.48
C ILE A 363 -19.18 40.34 44.58
N VAL A 364 -20.46 40.04 44.34
CA VAL A 364 -21.02 38.69 44.43
C VAL A 364 -21.31 38.17 43.02
N ASP A 365 -20.77 37.00 42.70
CA ASP A 365 -21.00 36.29 41.46
C ASP A 365 -21.96 35.11 41.68
N GLU A 366 -22.94 34.96 40.79
CA GLU A 366 -23.90 33.84 40.82
C GLU A 366 -23.44 32.75 39.85
N GLY A 367 -23.27 31.54 40.37
CA GLY A 367 -22.87 30.36 39.63
C GLY A 367 -23.90 29.92 38.59
N LYS A 368 -23.41 29.23 37.55
CA LYS A 368 -24.24 28.62 36.51
C LYS A 368 -24.64 27.18 36.84
N ASP A 369 -24.38 26.74 38.06
CA ASP A 369 -24.83 25.45 38.58
C ASP A 369 -26.32 25.49 38.92
N ASP A 370 -26.95 24.32 39.02
CA ASP A 370 -28.40 24.20 39.28
C ASP A 370 -28.82 24.89 40.60
N GLN A 371 -27.88 25.00 41.55
CA GLN A 371 -28.10 25.62 42.85
C GLN A 371 -27.82 27.13 42.88
N LYS A 372 -27.32 27.72 41.78
CA LYS A 372 -26.95 29.14 41.70
C LYS A 372 -26.04 29.54 42.86
N SER A 373 -24.99 28.75 43.09
CA SER A 373 -24.05 28.97 44.19
C SER A 373 -23.48 30.37 44.12
N LEU A 374 -23.31 31.06 45.24
CA LEU A 374 -22.77 32.42 45.26
C LEU A 374 -21.28 32.42 45.62
N ALA A 375 -20.48 33.23 44.91
CA ALA A 375 -19.06 33.45 45.17
C ALA A 375 -18.77 34.94 45.39
N VAL A 376 -17.67 35.26 46.09
CA VAL A 376 -17.33 36.64 46.48
C VAL A 376 -15.95 37.02 45.94
N ASP A 377 -15.83 38.17 45.26
CA ASP A 377 -14.53 38.78 44.91
C ASP A 377 -13.98 39.60 46.08
N TYR A 378 -13.34 38.91 47.02
CA TYR A 378 -12.70 39.52 48.20
C TYR A 378 -11.72 40.66 47.85
N GLY A 379 -11.11 40.63 46.65
CA GLY A 379 -10.20 41.67 46.21
C GLY A 379 -10.85 43.05 46.08
N GLN A 380 -12.17 43.11 45.81
CA GLN A 380 -12.92 44.37 45.69
C GLN A 380 -13.28 45.00 47.04
N VAL A 381 -13.11 44.26 48.16
CA VAL A 381 -13.31 44.81 49.51
C VAL A 381 -12.15 45.74 49.90
N ILE A 382 -10.95 45.51 49.35
CA ILE A 382 -9.74 46.25 49.73
C ILE A 382 -9.87 47.77 49.52
N PRO A 383 -10.30 48.29 48.35
CA PRO A 383 -10.50 49.73 48.17
C PRO A 383 -11.55 50.34 49.12
N ILE A 384 -12.59 49.58 49.47
CA ILE A 384 -13.64 50.00 50.41
C ILE A 384 -13.05 50.14 51.82
N LEU A 385 -12.24 49.15 52.24
CA LEU A 385 -11.54 49.20 53.52
C LEU A 385 -10.56 50.39 53.59
N VAL A 386 -9.81 50.66 52.50
CA VAL A 386 -8.91 51.82 52.44
C VAL A 386 -9.69 53.12 52.65
N LYS A 387 -10.85 53.26 52.00
CA LYS A 387 -11.72 54.43 52.15
C LYS A 387 -12.31 54.56 53.56
N ALA A 388 -12.74 53.45 54.16
CA ALA A 388 -13.21 53.39 55.54
C ALA A 388 -12.14 53.85 56.53
N VAL A 389 -10.89 53.40 56.37
CA VAL A 389 -9.75 53.81 57.20
C VAL A 389 -9.45 55.30 57.03
N GLN A 390 -9.51 55.83 55.80
CA GLN A 390 -9.34 57.27 55.56
C GLN A 390 -10.42 58.10 56.28
N GLU A 391 -11.68 57.65 56.25
CA GLU A 391 -12.79 58.31 56.93
C GLU A 391 -12.67 58.21 58.46
N GLN A 392 -12.30 57.03 58.96
CA GLN A 392 -12.05 56.82 60.37
C GLN A 392 -10.91 57.72 60.87
N GLN A 393 -9.86 57.92 60.07
CA GLN A 393 -8.77 58.84 60.42
C GLN A 393 -9.26 60.29 60.54
N VAL A 394 -10.16 60.74 59.66
CA VAL A 394 -10.76 62.09 59.75
C VAL A 394 -11.57 62.24 61.03
N GLN A 395 -12.40 61.24 61.39
CA GLN A 395 -13.18 61.27 62.64
C GLN A 395 -12.28 61.30 63.87
N ILE A 396 -11.18 60.53 63.87
CA ILE A 396 -10.20 60.52 64.95
C ILE A 396 -9.57 61.91 65.13
N GLU A 397 -9.19 62.59 64.05
CA GLU A 397 -8.62 63.93 64.15
C GLU A 397 -9.64 64.96 64.65
N LEU A 398 -10.90 64.87 64.24
CA LEU A 398 -11.98 65.71 64.76
C LEU A 398 -12.20 65.50 66.27
N LEU A 399 -12.30 64.24 66.71
CA LEU A 399 -12.46 63.90 68.13
C LEU A 399 -11.26 64.38 68.97
N LYS A 400 -10.03 64.31 68.45
CA LYS A 400 -8.84 64.84 69.13
C LYS A 400 -8.92 66.35 69.35
N GLU A 401 -9.36 67.10 68.34
CA GLU A 401 -9.52 68.56 68.46
C GLU A 401 -10.68 68.94 69.39
N GLU A 402 -11.80 68.21 69.38
CA GLU A 402 -12.90 68.40 70.33
C GLU A 402 -12.44 68.15 71.78
N ILE A 403 -11.73 67.05 72.03
CA ILE A 403 -11.18 66.75 73.35
C ILE A 403 -10.21 67.84 73.82
N LYS A 404 -9.42 68.41 72.89
CA LYS A 404 -8.49 69.50 73.18
C LYS A 404 -9.20 70.82 73.46
N ALA A 405 -10.35 71.07 72.81
CA ALA A 405 -11.20 72.23 73.07
C ALA A 405 -11.94 72.12 74.42
N LEU A 406 -12.41 70.92 74.80
CA LEU A 406 -13.08 70.65 76.08
C LEU A 406 -12.14 70.65 77.29
N LYS A 407 -10.83 70.51 77.07
CA LYS A 407 -9.79 70.56 78.12
C LYS A 407 -9.28 71.98 78.40
N LYS A 408 -9.76 72.99 77.67
CA LYS A 408 -9.52 74.41 77.94
C LYS A 408 -10.75 75.01 78.61
#